data_AF-A0A2N2GIK6-F1
#
_entry.id   AF-A0A2N2GIK6-F1
#
_cell.length_a   1.000
_cell.length_b   1.000
_cell.length_c   1.000
_cell.angle_alpha   90.00
_cell.angle_beta   90.00
_cell.angle_gamma   90.00
#
_symmetry.space_group_name_H-M   'P 1'
#
loop_
_entity.id
_entity.type
_entity.pdbx_description
1 polymer ?
#
loop_
_entity_poly.entity_id
_entity_poly.type
_entity_poly.pdbx_seq_one_letter_code
_entity_poly.pdbx_strand_id
1 'polypeptide(L)'
;MKTWQLNSVSGSTPDVRDYCRQLFLSYTRNTDPEYFNIGPRGGRSRNTYRRFHNAITELSKRYPDDVLTLRYTFKDREDERGEIHIIEYKNGKSEVVSIETNE
;
A
#
# COMPACT_ATOMS: atom_id res chain seq x y z
N MET A 1 3.43 -4.82 16.85
CA MET A 1 3.68 -3.65 15.94
C MET A 1 3.35 -4.12 14.55
N LYS A 2 2.21 -3.68 14.01
CA LYS A 2 1.75 -4.05 12.67
C LYS A 2 2.67 -3.44 11.60
N THR A 3 3.35 -4.29 10.85
CA THR A 3 4.04 -3.93 9.60
C THR A 3 3.06 -4.03 8.45
N TRP A 4 3.32 -3.32 7.36
CA TRP A 4 2.48 -3.40 6.17
C TRP A 4 3.34 -3.52 4.91
N GLN A 5 2.82 -4.18 3.89
CA GLN A 5 3.46 -4.33 2.59
C GLN A 5 2.45 -4.10 1.48
N LEU A 6 2.90 -3.49 0.38
CA LEU A 6 2.15 -3.41 -0.86
C LEU A 6 2.47 -4.64 -1.70
N ASN A 7 1.47 -5.47 -1.97
CA ASN A 7 1.64 -6.72 -2.72
C ASN A 7 1.43 -6.49 -4.21
N SER A 8 0.38 -5.75 -4.58
CA SER A 8 0.06 -5.46 -5.96
C SER A 8 -0.71 -4.15 -6.11
N VAL A 9 -0.59 -3.57 -7.31
CA VAL A 9 -1.34 -2.42 -7.79
C VAL A 9 -2.01 -2.83 -9.09
N SER A 10 -3.32 -2.76 -9.14
CA SER A 10 -4.14 -3.07 -10.31
C SER A 10 -5.21 -2.00 -10.53
N GLY A 11 -5.91 -2.09 -11.66
CA GLY A 11 -6.81 -1.01 -12.10
C GLY A 11 -6.04 0.22 -12.59
N SER A 12 -6.77 1.20 -13.12
CA SER A 12 -6.24 2.44 -13.69
C SER A 12 -5.23 2.23 -14.84
N THR A 13 -4.71 3.33 -15.37
CA THR A 13 -3.73 3.34 -16.45
C THR A 13 -2.34 2.84 -16.01
N PRO A 14 -1.48 2.37 -16.93
CA PRO A 14 -0.08 2.02 -16.61
C PRO A 14 0.67 3.14 -15.88
N ASP A 15 0.55 4.38 -16.34
CA ASP A 15 1.27 5.53 -15.78
C ASP A 15 0.88 5.81 -14.33
N VAL A 16 -0.42 5.74 -14.01
CA VAL A 16 -0.90 5.92 -12.64
C VAL A 16 -0.41 4.79 -11.74
N ARG A 17 -0.40 3.54 -12.23
CA ARG A 17 0.14 2.40 -11.48
C ARG A 17 1.64 2.56 -11.21
N ASP A 18 2.41 3.04 -12.18
CA ASP A 18 3.84 3.29 -12.00
C ASP A 18 4.10 4.43 -11.02
N TYR A 19 3.30 5.50 -11.08
CA TYR A 19 3.36 6.58 -10.10
C TYR A 19 3.02 6.09 -8.68
N CYS A 20 2.04 5.19 -8.52
CA CYS A 20 1.74 4.56 -7.22
C CYS A 20 2.95 3.78 -6.67
N ARG A 21 3.64 3.03 -7.53
CA ARG A 21 4.85 2.28 -7.15
C ARG A 21 5.98 3.24 -6.74
N GLN A 22 6.16 4.34 -7.45
CA GLN A 22 7.13 5.38 -7.08
C GLN A 22 6.80 6.03 -5.74
N LEU A 23 5.52 6.35 -5.49
CA LEU A 23 5.06 6.83 -4.20
C LEU A 23 5.37 5.82 -3.09
N PHE A 24 5.03 4.55 -3.29
CA PHE A 24 5.33 3.49 -2.33
C PHE A 24 6.83 3.45 -2.00
N LEU A 25 7.70 3.48 -3.01
CA LEU A 25 9.15 3.53 -2.81
C LEU A 25 9.58 4.80 -2.06
N SER A 26 9.01 5.97 -2.34
CA SER A 26 9.38 7.20 -1.64
C SER A 26 9.05 7.16 -0.13
N TYR A 27 7.94 6.52 0.24
CA TYR A 27 7.49 6.40 1.63
C TYR A 27 8.18 5.25 2.38
N THR A 28 8.68 4.25 1.67
CA THR A 28 9.36 3.08 2.26
C THR A 28 10.88 3.19 2.23
N ARG A 29 11.48 3.89 1.25
CA ARG A 29 12.92 4.15 1.19
C ARG A 29 13.41 5.19 2.20
N ASN A 30 12.59 6.20 2.51
CA ASN A 30 12.99 7.28 3.43
C ASN A 30 12.94 6.88 4.92
N THR A 31 12.71 5.60 5.22
CA THR A 31 12.76 5.05 6.58
C THR A 31 13.34 3.64 6.57
N ASP A 32 14.67 3.49 6.40
CA ASP A 32 15.42 2.48 7.16
C ASP A 32 16.96 2.57 6.99
N PRO A 33 17.73 2.64 8.09
CA PRO A 33 19.19 2.46 8.10
C PRO A 33 19.67 1.05 7.71
N GLU A 34 18.79 0.05 7.62
CA GLU A 34 19.16 -1.36 7.38
C GLU A 34 19.15 -1.75 5.90
N TYR A 35 19.70 -0.88 5.06
CA TYR A 35 19.63 -0.96 3.60
C TYR A 35 20.49 -2.07 2.95
N PHE A 36 21.04 -3.02 3.72
CA PHE A 36 21.90 -4.07 3.16
C PHE A 36 21.45 -5.51 3.37
N ASN A 37 20.33 -5.79 4.04
CA ASN A 37 19.85 -7.17 4.12
C ASN A 37 18.32 -7.27 4.16
N ILE A 38 17.80 -7.95 3.13
CA ILE A 38 16.48 -8.61 3.05
C ILE A 38 15.31 -7.78 2.46
N GLY A 39 15.18 -7.83 1.13
CA GLY A 39 13.92 -7.78 0.37
C GLY A 39 13.04 -6.52 0.45
N PRO A 40 12.03 -6.37 -0.42
CA PRO A 40 11.09 -5.26 -0.40
C PRO A 40 10.11 -5.42 0.78
N ARG A 41 10.59 -5.21 2.00
CA ARG A 41 9.76 -5.16 3.20
C ARG A 41 9.09 -3.80 3.21
N GLY A 42 7.76 -3.76 3.22
CA GLY A 42 7.01 -2.51 3.20
C GLY A 42 7.21 -1.65 4.45
N GLY A 43 6.36 -0.65 4.64
CA GLY A 43 6.57 0.34 5.69
C GLY A 43 6.50 -0.28 7.10
N ARG A 44 7.48 0.07 7.94
CA ARG A 44 7.58 -0.49 9.29
C ARG A 44 6.50 0.01 10.26
N SER A 45 5.73 1.05 9.93
CA SER A 45 4.79 1.67 10.86
C SER A 45 3.43 2.03 10.27
N ARG A 46 2.41 2.05 11.13
CA ARG A 46 1.08 2.60 10.83
C ARG A 46 1.13 4.02 10.28
N ASN A 47 2.10 4.83 10.71
CA ASN A 47 2.29 6.19 10.21
C ASN A 47 2.74 6.24 8.76
N THR A 48 3.68 5.36 8.36
CA THR A 48 4.10 5.24 6.95
C THR A 48 2.95 4.78 6.06
N TYR A 49 2.15 3.81 6.53
CA TYR A 49 0.92 3.39 5.84
C TYR A 49 -0.04 4.55 5.67
N ARG A 50 -0.38 5.28 6.75
CA ARG A 50 -1.34 6.39 6.70
C ARG A 50 -0.92 7.49 5.71
N ARG A 51 0.37 7.83 5.66
CA ARG A 51 0.89 8.82 4.70
C ARG A 51 0.74 8.32 3.27
N PHE A 52 1.12 7.07 3.01
CA PHE A 52 0.95 6.45 1.70
C PHE A 52 -0.53 6.37 1.29
N HIS A 53 -1.39 5.84 2.17
CA HIS A 53 -2.83 5.74 1.96
C HIS A 53 -3.45 7.11 1.59
N ASN A 54 -3.13 8.16 2.33
CA ASN A 54 -3.59 9.51 2.02
C ASN A 54 -3.09 10.01 0.64
N ALA A 55 -1.84 9.72 0.29
CA ALA A 55 -1.28 10.11 -1.02
C ALA A 55 -2.00 9.40 -2.17
N ILE A 56 -2.37 8.12 -2.00
CA ILE A 56 -3.14 7.37 -2.99
C ILE A 56 -4.58 7.90 -3.09
N THR A 57 -5.19 8.28 -1.97
CA THR A 57 -6.50 8.95 -1.96
C THR A 57 -6.47 10.29 -2.70
N GLU A 58 -5.42 11.09 -2.52
CA GLU A 58 -5.26 12.33 -3.30
C GLU A 58 -4.98 12.06 -4.78
N LEU A 59 -4.23 11.00 -5.10
CA LEU A 59 -3.99 10.58 -6.47
C LEU A 59 -5.30 10.21 -7.17
N SER A 60 -6.19 9.47 -6.50
CA SER A 60 -7.48 9.08 -7.10
C SER A 60 -8.42 10.26 -7.33
N LYS A 61 -8.22 11.41 -6.67
CA LYS A 61 -8.94 12.66 -7.02
C LYS A 61 -8.50 13.24 -8.35
N ARG A 62 -7.23 13.07 -8.72
CA ARG A 62 -6.67 13.58 -9.99
C ARG A 62 -7.14 12.76 -11.19
N TYR A 63 -7.53 11.51 -10.95
CA TYR A 63 -8.04 10.58 -11.95
C TYR A 63 -9.40 10.02 -11.49
N PRO A 64 -10.47 10.84 -11.50
CA PRO A 64 -11.75 10.49 -10.88
C PRO A 64 -12.51 9.35 -11.59
N ASP A 65 -12.24 9.17 -12.89
CA ASP A 65 -12.84 8.11 -13.71
C ASP A 65 -12.14 6.74 -13.53
N ASP A 66 -10.91 6.76 -13.02
CA ASP A 66 -10.11 5.57 -12.80
C ASP A 66 -10.41 4.93 -11.44
N VAL A 67 -10.35 3.61 -11.41
CA VAL A 67 -10.37 2.82 -10.17
C VAL A 67 -9.00 2.22 -9.98
N LEU A 68 -8.40 2.50 -8.84
CA LEU A 68 -7.10 1.98 -8.46
C LEU A 68 -7.28 1.00 -7.30
N THR A 69 -6.90 -0.25 -7.50
CA THR A 69 -7.05 -1.32 -6.51
C THR A 69 -5.69 -1.72 -5.98
N LEU A 70 -5.48 -1.60 -4.66
CA LEU A 70 -4.22 -1.97 -4.01
C LEU A 70 -4.46 -3.13 -3.05
N ARG A 71 -3.59 -4.14 -3.15
CA ARG A 71 -3.55 -5.28 -2.23
C ARG A 71 -2.42 -5.07 -1.23
N TYR A 72 -2.77 -5.05 0.05
CA TYR A 72 -1.85 -4.87 1.16
C TYR A 72 -1.77 -6.13 2.01
N THR A 73 -0.60 -6.42 2.58
CA THR A 73 -0.48 -7.37 3.68
C THR A 73 -0.10 -6.62 4.94
N PHE A 74 -0.86 -6.82 6.02
CA PHE A 74 -0.57 -6.36 7.36
C PHE A 74 -0.13 -7.54 8.22
N LYS A 75 1.06 -7.47 8.83
CA LYS A 75 1.56 -8.51 9.72
C LYS A 75 1.79 -7.95 11.10
N ASP A 76 1.24 -8.59 12.12
CA ASP A 76 1.69 -8.35 13.48
C ASP A 76 2.99 -9.11 13.75
N ARG A 77 3.81 -8.59 14.69
CA ARG A 77 5.07 -9.27 15.05
C ARG A 77 4.86 -10.64 15.67
N GLU A 78 3.69 -10.88 16.24
CA GLU A 78 3.33 -12.11 16.98
C GLU A 78 2.45 -13.05 16.15
N ASP A 79 1.99 -12.61 14.97
CA ASP A 79 1.14 -13.39 14.08
C ASP A 79 1.77 -13.45 12.68
N GLU A 80 2.34 -14.61 12.36
CA GLU A 80 3.01 -14.85 11.08
C GLU A 80 2.04 -14.92 9.90
N ARG A 81 0.76 -15.24 10.16
CA ARG A 81 -0.28 -15.39 9.15
C ARG A 81 -0.54 -14.05 8.49
N GLY A 82 -0.88 -13.02 9.28
CA GLY A 82 -1.13 -11.68 8.76
C GLY A 82 -2.41 -11.57 7.93
N GLU A 83 -2.88 -10.35 7.75
CA GLU A 83 -4.11 -10.03 7.05
C GLU A 83 -3.81 -9.40 5.70
N ILE A 84 -4.55 -9.77 4.68
CA ILE A 84 -4.49 -9.17 3.35
C ILE A 84 -5.71 -8.30 3.17
N HIS A 85 -5.49 -7.02 2.87
CA HIS A 85 -6.55 -6.06 2.64
C HIS A 85 -6.52 -5.63 1.18
N ILE A 86 -7.63 -5.75 0.48
CA ILE A 86 -7.81 -5.24 -0.88
C ILE A 86 -8.63 -3.96 -0.76
N ILE A 87 -8.05 -2.83 -1.17
CA ILE A 87 -8.68 -1.51 -1.06
C ILE A 87 -8.76 -0.88 -2.44
N GLU A 88 -9.95 -0.40 -2.79
CA GLU A 88 -10.18 0.39 -3.99
C GLU A 88 -10.15 1.88 -3.67
N TYR A 89 -9.54 2.64 -4.57
CA TYR A 89 -9.45 4.09 -4.50
C TYR A 89 -10.08 4.67 -5.76
N LYS A 90 -11.11 5.51 -5.58
CA LYS A 90 -11.83 6.18 -6.67
C LYS A 90 -12.26 7.56 -6.24
N ASN A 91 -11.92 8.57 -7.04
CA ASN A 91 -12.39 9.95 -6.85
C ASN A 91 -12.24 10.47 -5.40
N GLY A 92 -11.07 10.26 -4.79
CA GLY A 92 -10.79 10.70 -3.43
C GLY A 92 -11.45 9.92 -2.30
N LYS A 93 -12.07 8.79 -2.62
CA LYS A 93 -12.62 7.84 -1.65
C LYS A 93 -11.82 6.56 -1.70
N SER A 94 -11.80 5.86 -0.57
CA SER A 94 -11.23 4.52 -0.46
C SER A 94 -12.23 3.58 0.20
N GLU A 95 -12.35 2.36 -0.31
CA GLU A 95 -13.25 1.33 0.20
C GLU A 95 -12.49 0.00 0.34
N VAL A 96 -12.69 -0.68 1.47
CA VAL A 96 -12.14 -2.02 1.67
C VAL A 96 -13.06 -3.02 0.98
N VAL A 97 -12.54 -3.67 -0.07
CA VAL A 97 -13.28 -4.62 -0.89
C VAL A 97 -13.24 -6.02 -0.29
N SER A 98 -12.08 -6.41 0.24
CA SER A 98 -11.89 -7.74 0.83
C SER A 98 -10.83 -7.69 1.93
N ILE A 99 -11.03 -8.54 2.94
CA ILE A 99 -10.02 -8.86 3.96
C ILE A 99 -9.88 -10.38 3.97
N GLU A 100 -8.67 -10.86 3.69
CA GLU A 100 -8.33 -12.28 3.65
C GLU A 100 -7.30 -12.56 4.75
N THR A 101 -7.35 -13.72 5.39
CA THR A 101 -6.25 -14.17 6.24
C THR A 101 -5.21 -14.84 5.35
N ASN A 102 -3.94 -14.46 5.48
CA ASN A 102 -2.87 -15.10 4.73
C ASN A 102 -2.54 -16.42 5.44
N GLU A 103 -2.83 -17.54 4.77
CA GLU A 103 -2.68 -18.92 5.29
C GLU A 103 -1.23 -19.33 5.57
#